data_AF-X0WKU8-F1
#
_entry.id   AF-X0WKU8-F1
#
_cell.length_a   1.000
_cell.length_b   1.000
_cell.length_c   1.000
_cell.angle_alpha   90.00
_cell.angle_beta   90.00
_cell.angle_gamma   90.00
#
_symmetry.space_group_name_H-M   'P 1'
#
loop_
_entity.id
_entity.type
_entity.pdbx_description
1 polymer ?
#
loop_
_entity_poly.entity_id
_entity_poly.type
_entity_poly.pdbx_seq_one_letter_code
_entity_poly.pdbx_strand_id
1 'polypeptide(L)'
;MANGSSTLSEFASKQLIASYGIPVPRERLSDDAAGAERAAMEIGLPVVLKLCGDGVAHKTERDLVRLSLGSGEAVRAAAED
;
A
#
# COMPACT_ATOMS: atom_id res chain seq x y z
N MET A 1 -11.51 -10.48 -28.71
CA MET A 1 -10.30 -9.65 -28.76
C MET A 1 -10.39 -8.60 -27.65
N ALA A 2 -9.59 -8.80 -26.60
CA ALA A 2 -9.02 -7.76 -25.75
C ALA A 2 -7.67 -8.33 -25.30
N ASN A 3 -6.61 -7.93 -25.98
CA ASN A 3 -5.23 -8.30 -25.66
C ASN A 3 -4.73 -7.23 -24.69
N GLY A 4 -4.70 -7.52 -23.39
CA GLY A 4 -4.26 -6.55 -22.39
C GLY A 4 -3.88 -7.24 -21.10
N SER A 5 -2.59 -7.49 -20.90
CA SER A 5 -2.05 -7.81 -19.58
C SER A 5 -2.22 -6.59 -18.68
N SER A 6 -3.36 -6.48 -18.00
CA SER A 6 -3.55 -5.46 -16.96
C SER A 6 -2.69 -5.84 -15.77
N THR A 7 -1.68 -5.03 -15.46
CA THR A 7 -0.87 -5.21 -14.26
C THR A 7 -1.76 -5.01 -13.03
N LEU A 8 -1.84 -6.04 -12.19
CA LEU A 8 -2.56 -5.98 -10.92
C LEU A 8 -1.90 -4.92 -10.00
N SER A 9 -2.71 -4.28 -9.17
CA SER A 9 -2.18 -3.49 -8.06
C SER A 9 -1.34 -4.36 -7.10
N GLU A 10 -0.47 -3.73 -6.31
CA GLU A 10 0.35 -4.46 -5.32
C GLU A 10 -0.52 -5.22 -4.31
N PHE A 11 -1.60 -4.59 -3.85
CA PHE A 11 -2.55 -5.23 -2.93
C PHE A 11 -3.21 -6.44 -3.58
N ALA A 12 -3.74 -6.30 -4.80
CA ALA A 12 -4.34 -7.41 -5.52
C ALA A 12 -3.32 -8.54 -5.78
N SER A 13 -2.07 -8.19 -6.11
CA SER A 13 -0.98 -9.14 -6.32
C SER A 13 -0.67 -9.92 -5.03
N LYS A 14 -0.61 -9.25 -3.88
CA LYS A 14 -0.36 -9.88 -2.58
C LYS A 14 -1.50 -10.78 -2.13
N GLN A 15 -2.74 -10.34 -2.32
CA GLN A 15 -3.92 -11.16 -2.04
C GLN A 15 -3.93 -12.43 -2.89
N LEU A 16 -3.54 -12.33 -4.17
CA LEU A 16 -3.43 -13.47 -5.06
C LEU A 16 -2.38 -14.47 -4.56
N ILE A 17 -1.14 -14.05 -4.30
CA ILE A 17 -0.09 -14.98 -3.85
C ILE A 17 -0.37 -15.55 -2.45
N ALA A 18 -1.01 -14.79 -1.56
CA ALA A 18 -1.43 -15.27 -0.25
C ALA A 18 -2.45 -16.40 -0.35
N SER A 19 -3.33 -16.37 -1.36
CA SER A 19 -4.28 -17.46 -1.62
C SER A 19 -3.61 -18.79 -1.99
N TYR A 20 -2.36 -18.75 -2.44
CA TYR A 20 -1.51 -19.93 -2.69
C TYR A 20 -0.69 -20.35 -1.46
N GLY A 21 -0.92 -19.76 -0.29
CA GLY A 21 -0.20 -20.06 0.95
C GLY A 21 1.17 -19.40 1.09
N ILE A 22 1.51 -18.46 0.19
CA ILE A 22 2.75 -17.68 0.30
C ILE A 22 2.56 -16.59 1.35
N PRO A 23 3.38 -16.53 2.42
CA PRO A 23 3.25 -15.50 3.44
C PRO A 23 3.46 -14.10 2.86
N VAL A 24 2.56 -13.17 3.21
CA VAL A 24 2.66 -11.75 2.86
C VAL A 24 2.62 -10.88 4.12
N PRO A 25 3.27 -9.71 4.14
CA PRO A 25 3.16 -8.77 5.25
C PRO A 25 1.71 -8.35 5.49
N ARG A 26 1.33 -8.11 6.75
CA ARG A 26 0.04 -7.49 7.08
C ARG A 26 -0.02 -6.10 6.45
N GLU A 27 -1.07 -5.82 5.70
CA GLU A 27 -1.30 -4.55 5.05
C GLU A 27 -2.80 -4.22 5.00
N ARG A 28 -3.12 -2.96 4.74
CA ARG A 28 -4.50 -2.49 4.60
C ARG A 28 -4.56 -1.40 3.54
N LEU A 29 -5.55 -1.49 2.65
CA LEU A 29 -5.89 -0.38 1.75
C LEU A 29 -6.68 0.68 2.51
N SER A 30 -6.38 1.94 2.21
CA SER A 30 -7.06 3.10 2.74
C SER A 30 -7.30 4.09 1.61
N ASP A 31 -8.51 4.65 1.57
CA ASP A 31 -8.92 5.57 0.51
C ASP A 31 -8.64 7.05 0.86
N ASP A 32 -8.27 7.32 2.11
CA ASP A 32 -7.94 8.64 2.62
C ASP A 32 -6.86 8.61 3.72
N ALA A 33 -6.35 9.79 4.08
CA ALA A 33 -5.27 9.95 5.05
C ALA A 33 -5.67 9.51 6.48
N ALA A 34 -6.93 9.73 6.87
CA ALA A 34 -7.46 9.29 8.16
C ALA A 34 -7.58 7.75 8.25
N GLY A 35 -7.96 7.11 7.15
CA GLY A 35 -7.95 5.66 6.98
C GLY A 35 -6.54 5.10 7.09
N ALA A 36 -5.57 5.73 6.44
CA ALA A 36 -4.16 5.32 6.49
C ALA A 36 -3.59 5.40 7.91
N GLU A 37 -3.89 6.48 8.65
CA GLU A 37 -3.52 6.64 10.06
C GLU A 37 -4.09 5.50 10.93
N ARG A 38 -5.41 5.26 10.84
CA ARG A 38 -6.07 4.19 11.61
C ARG A 38 -5.51 2.82 11.26
N ALA A 39 -5.30 2.54 9.97
CA ALA A 39 -4.70 1.30 9.50
C ALA A 39 -3.29 1.09 10.09
N ALA A 40 -2.47 2.14 10.15
CA ALA A 40 -1.14 2.06 10.72
C ALA A 40 -1.17 1.71 12.22
N MET A 41 -2.11 2.30 12.97
CA MET A 41 -2.31 2.01 14.39
C MET A 41 -2.76 0.55 14.64
N GLU A 42 -3.57 -0.02 13.74
CA GLU A 42 -4.03 -1.41 13.83
C GLU A 42 -2.98 -2.45 13.40
N ILE A 43 -2.12 -2.08 12.43
CA ILE A 43 -0.99 -2.92 11.99
C ILE A 43 0.11 -2.93 13.05
N GLY A 44 0.38 -1.78 13.65
CA GLY A 44 1.50 -1.53 14.56
C GLY A 44 2.63 -0.79 13.85
N LEU A 45 3.26 0.14 14.58
CA LEU A 45 4.31 1.02 14.08
C LEU A 45 5.71 0.41 14.32
N PRO A 46 6.73 0.78 13.51
CA PRO A 46 6.66 1.67 12.35
C PRO A 46 6.05 0.99 11.12
N VAL A 47 5.45 1.78 10.23
CA VAL A 47 4.86 1.28 8.98
C VAL A 47 5.52 1.89 7.73
N VAL A 48 5.21 1.29 6.59
CA VAL A 48 5.49 1.83 5.25
C VAL A 48 4.16 2.20 4.61
N LEU A 49 4.06 3.42 4.08
CA LEU A 49 2.92 3.85 3.28
C LEU A 49 3.30 3.84 1.79
N LYS A 50 2.42 3.29 0.95
CA LYS A 50 2.63 3.23 -0.50
C LYS A 50 1.35 3.61 -1.23
N LEU A 51 1.45 4.40 -2.30
CA LEU A 51 0.31 4.58 -3.20
C LEU A 51 -0.06 3.22 -3.82
N CYS A 52 -1.35 2.92 -3.85
CA CYS A 52 -1.88 1.73 -4.49
C CYS A 52 -2.90 2.10 -5.56
N GLY A 53 -2.62 1.74 -6.80
CA GLY A 53 -3.52 1.95 -7.94
C GLY A 53 -3.18 0.98 -9.07
N ASP A 54 -4.15 0.71 -9.93
CA ASP A 54 -3.96 -0.13 -11.11
C ASP A 54 -3.00 0.54 -12.10
N GLY A 55 -2.08 -0.23 -12.69
CA GLY A 55 -1.06 0.29 -13.60
C GLY A 55 0.09 1.05 -12.94
N VAL A 56 0.10 1.23 -11.61
CA VAL A 56 1.20 1.87 -10.87
C VAL A 56 2.25 0.82 -10.48
N ALA A 57 2.91 0.23 -11.47
CA ALA A 57 3.99 -0.74 -11.25
C ALA A 57 5.33 -0.08 -10.85
N HIS A 58 5.52 1.20 -11.18
CA HIS A 58 6.77 1.96 -11.06
C HIS A 58 6.78 2.94 -9.87
N LYS A 59 6.37 2.49 -8.68
CA LYS A 59 6.13 3.36 -7.49
C LYS A 59 7.37 4.09 -6.96
N THR A 60 8.55 3.54 -7.17
CA THR A 60 9.82 4.14 -6.72
C THR A 60 10.22 5.36 -7.57
N GLU A 61 9.69 5.50 -8.78
CA GLU A 61 10.07 6.57 -9.71
C GLU A 61 9.29 7.89 -9.50
N ARG A 62 8.43 7.96 -8.47
CA ARG A 62 7.55 9.11 -8.19
C ARG A 62 7.42 9.50 -6.71
N ASP A 63 8.35 9.08 -5.85
CA ASP A 63 8.26 9.30 -4.40
C ASP A 63 6.95 8.76 -3.78
N LEU A 64 6.39 7.66 -4.30
CA LEU A 64 5.10 7.13 -3.81
C LEU A 64 5.24 6.09 -2.71
N VAL A 65 6.42 6.05 -2.07
CA VAL A 65 6.74 5.16 -0.94
C VAL A 65 7.34 5.99 0.18
N ARG A 66 6.69 5.95 1.34
CA ARG A 66 7.12 6.64 2.56
C ARG A 66 7.50 5.58 3.60
N LEU A 67 8.76 5.56 3.98
CA LEU A 67 9.35 4.54 4.85
C LEU A 67 9.45 5.04 6.30
N SER A 68 9.58 4.10 7.23
CA SER A 68 9.92 4.37 8.64
C SER A 68 8.95 5.35 9.33
N LEU A 69 7.65 5.26 9.02
CA LEU A 69 6.63 6.11 9.62
C LEU A 69 6.33 5.61 11.04
N GLY A 70 6.81 6.34 12.04
CA GLY A 70 6.79 5.94 13.44
C GLY A 70 5.60 6.47 14.25
N SER A 71 4.67 7.21 13.65
CA SER A 71 3.47 7.74 14.32
C SER A 71 2.29 7.83 13.35
N GLY A 72 1.07 7.84 13.90
CA GLY A 72 -0.16 8.07 13.11
C GLY A 72 -0.14 9.41 12.37
N GLU A 73 0.32 10.48 13.02
CA GLU A 73 0.49 11.80 12.40
C GLU A 73 1.47 11.77 11.23
N ALA A 74 2.61 11.08 11.36
CA ALA A 74 3.56 10.93 10.27
C ALA A 74 2.95 10.19 9.07
N VAL A 75 2.10 9.19 9.33
CA VAL A 75 1.36 8.47 8.28
C VAL A 75 0.34 9.37 7.60
N ARG A 76 -0.42 10.14 8.38
CA ARG A 76 -1.43 11.06 7.83
C ARG A 76 -0.79 12.14 6.96
N ALA A 77 0.26 12.80 7.45
CA ALA A 77 0.99 13.79 6.68
C ALA A 77 1.55 13.21 5.38
N ALA A 78 2.17 12.03 5.47
CA ALA A 78 2.71 11.33 4.31
C ALA A 78 1.65 10.87 3.28
N ALA A 79 0.37 10.80 3.66
CA ALA A 79 -0.75 10.47 2.78
C ALA A 79 -1.38 11.70 2.10
N GLU A 80 -1.11 12.90 2.62
CA GLU A 80 -1.60 14.18 2.09
C GLU A 80 -0.59 14.85 1.12
N ASP A 81 0.68 14.39 1.15
CA ASP A 81 1.77 14.79 0.22
C ASP A 81 1.63 14.21 -1.19
#